data_AF-A0A4V5N7L6-F1
#
_entry.id   AF-A0A4V5N7L6-F1
#
_cell.length_a   1.000
_cell.length_b   1.000
_cell.length_c   1.000
_cell.angle_alpha   90.00
_cell.angle_beta   90.00
_cell.angle_gamma   90.00
#
_symmetry.space_group_name_H-M   'P 1'
#
loop_
_entity.id
_entity.type
_entity.pdbx_description
1 polymer ?
#
loop_
_entity_poly.entity_id
_entity_poly.type
_entity_poly.pdbx_seq_one_letter_code
_entity_poly.pdbx_strand_id
1 'polypeptide(L)'
;MQFTTSTLLLALAATLSASAIPGFTTILPPSALLAADYPNAVHCGQKNPAVNMAIDNFCNRVNSHGQVANNLTIGTPWARNGVTHDGFRVSITGPTCPGNSRWVPAEYCNAQFHYLCAVRGGPMGAGEMEFGASGCQEWKIERL
;
A
#
# COMPACT_ATOMS: atom_id res chain seq x y z
N MET A 1 -36.15 39.82 31.81
CA MET A 1 -35.04 38.85 31.88
C MET A 1 -35.70 37.47 31.70
N GLN A 2 -35.88 36.94 30.48
CA GLN A 2 -34.95 36.00 29.78
C GLN A 2 -34.31 35.02 30.78
N PHE A 3 -34.45 33.68 30.69
CA PHE A 3 -34.33 32.79 29.53
C PHE A 3 -35.19 31.52 29.70
N THR A 4 -35.85 31.08 28.62
CA THR A 4 -36.41 29.73 28.47
C THR A 4 -35.53 28.91 27.54
N THR A 5 -34.86 27.88 28.05
CA THR A 5 -34.18 26.87 27.22
C THR A 5 -34.17 25.52 27.93
N SER A 6 -34.79 24.51 27.31
CA SER A 6 -34.31 23.12 27.32
C SER A 6 -35.01 22.36 26.19
N THR A 7 -34.47 22.63 25.00
CA THR A 7 -34.16 21.71 23.90
C THR A 7 -34.73 20.29 23.96
N LEU A 8 -35.57 19.98 22.96
CA LEU A 8 -35.88 18.62 22.49
C LEU A 8 -34.58 17.90 22.08
N LEU A 9 -34.40 16.66 22.54
CA LEU A 9 -33.50 15.67 21.93
C LEU A 9 -34.36 14.64 21.19
N LEU A 10 -34.51 14.81 19.86
CA LEU A 10 -34.92 13.72 18.98
C LEU A 10 -33.70 12.81 18.75
N ALA A 11 -33.77 11.58 19.24
CA ALA A 11 -32.85 10.52 18.86
C ALA A 11 -33.22 10.01 17.46
N LEU A 12 -32.38 10.28 16.46
CA LEU A 12 -32.49 9.68 15.14
C LEU A 12 -31.63 8.40 15.13
N ALA A 13 -32.25 7.25 15.41
CA ALA A 13 -31.63 5.95 15.21
C ALA A 13 -31.67 5.60 13.72
N ALA A 14 -30.56 5.80 13.01
CA ALA A 14 -30.39 5.28 11.66
C ALA A 14 -29.93 3.81 11.74
N THR A 15 -30.88 2.89 11.64
CA THR A 15 -30.59 1.48 11.37
C THR A 15 -30.16 1.34 9.91
N LEU A 16 -28.86 1.21 9.67
CA LEU A 16 -28.33 0.80 8.37
C LEU A 16 -28.47 -0.72 8.24
N SER A 17 -29.52 -1.16 7.56
CA SER A 17 -29.69 -2.54 7.09
C SER A 17 -28.57 -2.86 6.12
N ALA A 18 -27.70 -3.80 6.49
CA ALA A 18 -26.67 -4.32 5.62
C ALA A 18 -27.31 -5.15 4.49
N SER A 19 -27.46 -4.55 3.31
CA SER A 19 -27.71 -5.28 2.07
C SER A 19 -26.38 -5.59 1.39
N ALA A 20 -26.16 -6.88 1.14
CA ALA A 20 -24.98 -7.45 0.53
C ALA A 20 -24.65 -6.77 -0.82
N ILE A 21 -23.45 -6.20 -0.92
CA ILE A 21 -22.91 -5.65 -2.16
C ILE A 21 -22.21 -6.80 -2.90
N PRO A 22 -22.54 -7.08 -4.17
CA PRO A 22 -21.80 -8.05 -4.98
C PRO A 22 -20.36 -7.57 -5.13
N GLY A 23 -19.40 -8.49 -5.05
CA GLY A 23 -17.96 -8.24 -5.00
C GLY A 23 -17.46 -7.13 -5.94
N PHE A 24 -17.47 -5.90 -5.44
CA PHE A 24 -16.60 -4.85 -5.93
C PHE A 24 -15.25 -5.10 -5.28
N THR A 25 -14.25 -5.46 -6.08
CA THR A 25 -12.86 -5.17 -5.74
C THR A 25 -12.81 -3.69 -5.41
N THR A 26 -12.80 -3.34 -4.13
CA THR A 26 -12.68 -1.97 -3.65
C THR A 26 -11.31 -1.47 -4.08
N ILE A 27 -11.26 -0.83 -5.25
CA ILE A 27 -10.11 -0.06 -5.69
C ILE A 27 -10.02 1.10 -4.69
N LEU A 28 -9.13 0.99 -3.71
CA LEU A 28 -8.87 2.08 -2.77
C LEU A 28 -8.41 3.28 -3.61
N PRO A 29 -9.05 4.46 -3.47
CA PRO A 29 -8.56 5.64 -4.15
C PRO A 29 -7.14 5.94 -3.68
N PRO A 30 -6.25 6.46 -4.54
CA PRO A 30 -4.85 6.68 -4.20
C PRO A 30 -4.64 7.52 -2.92
N SER A 31 -5.54 8.46 -2.65
CA SER A 31 -5.53 9.28 -1.43
C SER A 31 -5.85 8.50 -0.15
N ALA A 32 -6.78 7.54 -0.21
CA ALA A 32 -7.08 6.68 0.94
C ALA A 32 -5.93 5.72 1.24
N LEU A 33 -5.22 5.27 0.20
CA LEU A 33 -4.06 4.39 0.38
C LEU A 33 -2.92 5.12 1.10
N LEU A 34 -2.59 6.36 0.67
CA LEU A 34 -1.59 7.18 1.34
C LEU A 34 -1.98 7.52 2.78
N ALA A 35 -3.26 7.83 3.05
CA ALA A 35 -3.74 8.11 4.40
C ALA A 35 -3.61 6.90 5.33
N ALA A 36 -3.71 5.69 4.79
CA ALA A 36 -3.57 4.44 5.53
C ALA A 36 -2.12 3.90 5.57
N ASP A 37 -1.14 4.60 4.98
CA ASP A 37 0.24 4.10 4.90
C ASP A 37 0.83 3.84 6.28
N TYR A 38 0.81 4.84 7.17
CA TYR A 38 1.36 4.70 8.53
C TYR A 38 0.76 3.52 9.32
N PRO A 39 -0.57 3.38 9.47
CA PRO A 39 -1.12 2.23 10.19
C PRO A 39 -0.82 0.89 9.49
N ASN A 40 -0.75 0.87 8.15
CA ASN A 40 -0.34 -0.33 7.42
C ASN A 40 1.14 -0.67 7.66
N ALA A 41 2.03 0.32 7.72
CA ALA A 41 3.44 0.13 8.01
C ALA A 41 3.65 -0.45 9.41
N VAL A 42 2.92 0.07 10.41
CA VAL A 42 2.93 -0.45 11.78
C VAL A 42 2.45 -1.91 11.81
N HIS A 43 1.32 -2.21 11.14
CA HIS A 43 0.78 -3.56 11.13
C HIS A 43 1.67 -4.55 10.36
N CYS A 44 2.27 -4.12 9.25
CA CYS A 44 3.25 -4.91 8.52
C CYS A 44 4.47 -5.22 9.39
N GLY A 45 4.99 -4.22 10.12
CA GLY A 45 6.11 -4.41 11.05
C GLY A 45 5.79 -5.37 12.20
N GLN A 46 4.54 -5.42 12.65
CA GLN A 46 4.07 -6.41 13.63
C GLN A 46 4.04 -7.83 13.06
N LYS A 47 3.73 -8.00 11.76
CA LYS A 47 3.82 -9.30 11.08
C LYS A 47 5.27 -9.73 10.94
N ASN A 48 6.11 -8.86 10.38
CA ASN A 48 7.55 -9.07 10.28
C ASN A 48 8.30 -7.75 9.98
N PRO A 49 9.17 -7.27 10.88
CA PRO A 49 9.93 -6.05 10.65
C PRO A 49 10.92 -6.16 9.47
N ALA A 50 11.38 -7.36 9.12
CA ALA A 50 12.24 -7.57 7.95
C ALA A 50 11.57 -7.16 6.64
N VAL A 51 10.24 -7.31 6.55
CA VAL A 51 9.48 -6.89 5.37
C VAL A 51 9.47 -5.38 5.24
N ASN A 52 9.23 -4.63 6.33
CA ASN A 52 9.31 -3.16 6.32
C ASN A 52 10.69 -2.67 5.88
N MET A 53 11.76 -3.32 6.36
CA MET A 53 13.12 -2.97 5.93
C MET A 53 13.37 -3.28 4.44
N ALA A 54 12.83 -4.40 3.93
CA ALA A 54 12.89 -4.69 2.49
C ALA A 54 12.13 -3.65 1.64
N ILE A 55 10.95 -3.22 2.12
CA ILE A 55 10.13 -2.18 1.48
C ILE A 55 10.88 -0.85 1.47
N ASP A 56 11.43 -0.43 2.61
CA ASP A 56 12.20 0.81 2.73
C ASP A 56 13.41 0.82 1.78
N ASN A 57 14.20 -0.26 1.79
CA ASN A 57 15.36 -0.39 0.90
C ASN A 57 14.97 -0.36 -0.59
N PHE A 58 13.78 -0.84 -0.94
CA PHE A 58 13.27 -0.84 -2.31
C PHE A 58 12.72 0.52 -2.73
N CYS A 59 11.84 1.12 -1.92
CA CYS A 59 11.11 2.34 -2.22
C CYS A 59 11.93 3.62 -1.99
N ASN A 60 12.83 3.61 -1.01
CA ASN A 60 13.64 4.75 -0.59
C ASN A 60 15.13 4.55 -0.93
N ARG A 61 15.40 3.81 -2.02
CA ARG A 61 16.75 3.56 -2.55
C ARG A 61 17.59 4.82 -2.51
N VAL A 62 18.83 4.75 -2.03
CA VAL A 62 19.79 5.85 -2.07
C VAL A 62 20.76 5.75 -3.26
N ASN A 63 21.22 6.90 -3.78
CA ASN A 63 22.28 6.97 -4.78
C ASN A 63 23.68 6.91 -4.13
N SER A 64 24.74 6.98 -4.95
CA SER A 64 26.14 6.97 -4.48
C SER A 64 26.52 8.14 -3.57
N HIS A 65 25.68 9.18 -3.51
CA HIS A 65 25.86 10.36 -2.66
C HIS A 65 24.99 10.30 -1.39
N GLY A 66 24.35 9.15 -1.10
CA GLY A 66 23.50 8.96 0.08
C GLY A 66 22.14 9.66 0.01
N GLN A 67 21.71 10.11 -1.17
CA GLN A 67 20.41 10.77 -1.36
C GLN A 67 19.38 9.79 -1.88
N VAL A 68 18.12 9.92 -1.42
CA VAL A 68 17.01 9.11 -1.94
C VAL A 68 16.86 9.33 -3.45
N ALA A 69 17.15 8.28 -4.21
CA ALA A 69 16.90 8.15 -5.63
C ALA A 69 15.41 7.86 -5.83
N ASN A 70 14.60 8.92 -5.86
CA ASN A 70 13.18 8.85 -6.17
C ASN A 70 12.96 8.63 -7.69
N ASN A 71 13.55 7.56 -8.24
CA ASN A 71 13.53 7.23 -9.67
C ASN A 71 13.10 5.79 -9.94
N LEU A 72 12.30 5.21 -9.03
CA LEU A 72 11.72 3.89 -9.22
C LEU A 72 10.79 3.92 -10.43
N THR A 73 11.17 3.16 -11.45
CA THR A 73 10.43 3.08 -12.71
C THR A 73 10.12 1.62 -12.99
N ILE A 74 8.84 1.33 -13.22
CA ILE A 74 8.36 -0.04 -13.43
C ILE A 74 8.96 -0.63 -14.72
N GLY A 75 9.30 -1.92 -14.66
CA GLY A 75 9.90 -2.62 -15.79
C GLY A 75 11.41 -2.44 -15.93
N THR A 76 12.05 -1.60 -15.11
CA THR A 76 13.51 -1.55 -15.02
C THR A 76 14.07 -2.82 -14.36
N PRO A 77 15.34 -3.18 -14.61
CA PRO A 77 15.97 -4.32 -13.94
C PRO A 77 15.92 -4.23 -12.41
N TRP A 78 16.05 -3.04 -11.84
CA TRP A 78 15.91 -2.82 -10.39
C TRP A 78 14.53 -3.24 -9.88
N ALA A 79 13.46 -2.73 -10.51
CA ALA A 79 12.10 -3.04 -10.11
C ALA A 79 11.79 -4.55 -10.24
N ARG A 80 12.25 -5.18 -11.33
CA ARG A 80 12.00 -6.60 -11.60
C ARG A 80 12.82 -7.56 -10.73
N ASN A 81 14.11 -7.28 -10.53
CA ASN A 81 14.98 -8.13 -9.71
C ASN A 81 14.63 -7.98 -8.23
N GLY A 82 14.11 -6.82 -7.84
CA GLY A 82 13.75 -6.53 -6.47
C GLY A 82 14.95 -6.27 -5.56
N VAL A 83 14.63 -5.97 -4.31
CA VAL A 83 15.59 -5.84 -3.22
C VAL A 83 15.32 -6.91 -2.19
N THR A 84 16.40 -7.51 -1.68
CA THR A 84 16.33 -8.55 -0.64
C THR A 84 16.80 -8.00 0.70
N HIS A 85 16.09 -8.34 1.77
CA HIS A 85 16.51 -8.10 3.14
C HIS A 85 15.99 -9.23 4.04
N ASP A 86 16.89 -9.84 4.82
CA ASP A 86 16.57 -10.87 5.83
C ASP A 86 15.59 -11.97 5.37
N GLY A 87 15.83 -12.52 4.18
CA GLY A 87 15.04 -13.61 3.60
C GLY A 87 13.73 -13.17 2.94
N PHE A 88 13.51 -11.87 2.75
CA PHE A 88 12.37 -11.33 2.01
C PHE A 88 12.83 -10.57 0.78
N ARG A 89 12.13 -10.74 -0.34
CA ARG A 89 12.34 -9.99 -1.58
C ARG A 89 11.12 -9.14 -1.90
N VAL A 90 11.36 -7.86 -2.16
CA VAL A 90 10.34 -6.89 -2.61
C VAL A 90 10.61 -6.56 -4.08
N SER A 91 9.63 -6.77 -4.95
CA SER A 91 9.77 -6.53 -6.39
C SER A 91 8.46 -6.10 -7.05
N ILE A 92 8.57 -5.50 -8.24
CA ILE A 92 7.43 -5.13 -9.09
C ILE A 92 7.64 -5.74 -10.49
N THR A 93 6.79 -6.69 -10.85
CA THR A 93 6.70 -7.42 -12.13
C THR A 93 5.34 -7.18 -12.81
N GLY A 94 4.88 -8.06 -13.70
CA GLY A 94 3.50 -8.02 -14.25
C GLY A 94 3.29 -7.06 -15.42
N PRO A 95 2.33 -7.34 -16.31
CA PRO A 95 2.53 -7.24 -17.75
C PRO A 95 2.95 -5.84 -18.10
N THR A 96 4.16 -5.75 -18.68
CA THR A 96 4.82 -4.50 -19.11
C THR A 96 3.76 -3.47 -19.45
N CYS A 97 3.51 -2.53 -18.52
CA CYS A 97 2.56 -1.47 -18.78
C CYS A 97 2.97 -0.83 -20.12
N PRO A 98 2.02 -0.45 -21.00
CA PRO A 98 2.34 0.12 -22.31
C PRO A 98 3.44 1.18 -22.19
N GLY A 99 4.32 1.27 -23.20
CA GLY A 99 5.75 1.62 -23.15
C GLY A 99 6.24 2.90 -22.47
N ASN A 100 5.39 3.62 -21.75
CA ASN A 100 5.84 4.56 -20.73
C ASN A 100 5.90 3.84 -19.37
N SER A 101 6.98 3.07 -19.15
CA SER A 101 7.40 2.67 -17.80
C SER A 101 7.15 3.82 -16.82
N ARG A 102 6.14 3.68 -15.96
CA ARG A 102 5.69 4.79 -15.13
C ARG A 102 6.63 4.91 -13.94
N TRP A 103 7.07 6.14 -13.71
CA TRP A 103 7.69 6.51 -12.45
C TRP A 103 6.69 6.32 -11.32
N VAL A 104 7.15 5.71 -10.23
CA VAL A 104 6.38 5.50 -9.00
C VAL A 104 7.00 6.38 -7.92
N PRO A 105 6.27 7.39 -7.42
CA PRO A 105 6.74 8.17 -6.28
C PRO A 105 6.93 7.28 -5.05
N ALA A 106 7.96 7.57 -4.26
CA ALA A 106 8.30 6.81 -3.07
C ALA A 106 7.10 6.63 -2.10
N GLU A 107 6.26 7.65 -1.91
CA GLU A 107 5.12 7.59 -1.00
C GLU A 107 4.09 6.55 -1.46
N TYR A 108 3.83 6.47 -2.77
CA TYR A 108 2.94 5.44 -3.33
C TYR A 108 3.59 4.05 -3.32
N CYS A 109 4.92 3.97 -3.48
CA CYS A 109 5.64 2.71 -3.35
C CYS A 109 5.47 2.13 -1.94
N ASN A 110 5.76 2.94 -0.92
CA ASN A 110 5.61 2.56 0.49
C ASN A 110 4.16 2.16 0.79
N ALA A 111 3.19 3.01 0.44
CA ALA A 111 1.78 2.76 0.73
C ALA A 111 1.23 1.49 0.09
N GLN A 112 1.60 1.19 -1.16
CA GLN A 112 1.15 -0.03 -1.85
C GLN A 112 1.76 -1.29 -1.23
N PHE A 113 3.06 -1.28 -0.90
CA PHE A 113 3.69 -2.43 -0.27
C PHE A 113 3.28 -2.62 1.19
N HIS A 114 3.13 -1.56 1.97
CA HIS A 114 2.61 -1.67 3.33
C HIS A 114 1.17 -2.18 3.33
N TYR A 115 0.32 -1.71 2.41
CA TYR A 115 -1.03 -2.28 2.25
C TYR A 115 -0.99 -3.75 1.86
N LEU A 116 -0.14 -4.12 0.88
CA LEU A 116 0.06 -5.52 0.49
C LEU A 116 0.44 -6.35 1.72
N CYS A 117 1.48 -5.99 2.45
CA CYS A 117 1.94 -6.71 3.63
C CYS A 117 0.88 -6.78 4.75
N ALA A 118 0.28 -5.66 5.11
CA ALA A 118 -0.63 -5.54 6.23
C ALA A 118 -1.97 -6.22 5.97
N VAL A 119 -2.56 -5.97 4.80
CA VAL A 119 -3.96 -6.32 4.51
C VAL A 119 -4.08 -7.58 3.66
N ARG A 120 -3.18 -7.79 2.71
CA ARG A 120 -3.31 -8.84 1.69
C ARG A 120 -2.34 -10.01 1.86
N GLY A 121 -1.18 -9.73 2.46
CA GLY A 121 -0.13 -10.68 2.71
C GLY A 121 -0.49 -11.65 3.83
N GLY A 122 0.10 -12.83 3.78
CA GLY A 122 -0.07 -13.87 4.78
C GLY A 122 0.46 -13.47 6.17
N PRO A 123 0.54 -14.43 7.11
CA PRO A 123 0.94 -14.15 8.49
C PRO A 123 2.29 -13.44 8.65
N MET A 124 3.23 -13.69 7.72
CA MET A 124 4.56 -13.08 7.71
C MET A 124 4.68 -11.85 6.79
N GLY A 125 3.58 -11.35 6.23
CA GLY A 125 3.56 -10.19 5.33
C GLY A 125 3.90 -10.47 3.87
N ALA A 126 4.30 -11.70 3.52
CA ALA A 126 4.51 -12.11 2.13
C ALA A 126 3.19 -12.26 1.36
N GLY A 127 3.20 -11.87 0.08
CA GLY A 127 2.04 -11.93 -0.80
C GLY A 127 2.28 -11.19 -2.10
N GLU A 128 1.28 -11.24 -2.99
CA GLU A 128 1.29 -10.54 -4.26
C GLU A 128 -0.03 -9.82 -4.51
N MET A 129 0.03 -8.71 -5.25
CA MET A 129 -1.14 -7.92 -5.62
C MET A 129 -0.90 -7.12 -6.89
N GLU A 130 -1.96 -6.93 -7.67
CA GLU A 130 -1.93 -6.06 -8.84
C GLU A 130 -2.32 -4.62 -8.47
N PHE A 131 -1.53 -3.67 -8.96
CA PHE A 131 -1.77 -2.24 -8.90
C PHE A 131 -1.64 -1.61 -10.30
N GLY A 132 -1.90 -0.30 -10.39
CA GLY A 132 -1.85 0.45 -11.63
C GLY A 132 -3.10 0.27 -12.51
N ALA A 133 -3.16 1.04 -13.60
CA ALA A 133 -4.29 0.99 -14.53
C ALA A 133 -4.42 -0.43 -15.12
N SER A 134 -5.61 -1.01 -15.03
CA SER A 134 -5.92 -2.35 -15.53
C SER A 134 -5.09 -3.49 -14.92
N GLY A 135 -4.52 -3.30 -13.71
CA GLY A 135 -3.74 -4.34 -13.04
C GLY A 135 -2.39 -4.65 -13.71
N CYS A 136 -1.85 -3.72 -14.52
CA CYS A 136 -0.63 -3.98 -15.28
C CYS A 136 0.66 -4.09 -14.44
N GLN A 137 0.60 -3.81 -13.14
CA GLN A 137 1.76 -3.86 -12.26
C GLN A 137 1.51 -4.91 -11.20
N GLU A 138 2.32 -5.94 -11.15
CA GLU A 138 2.25 -7.00 -10.16
C GLU A 138 3.31 -6.71 -9.09
N TRP A 139 2.87 -6.53 -7.85
CA TRP A 139 3.73 -6.16 -6.72
C TRP A 139 3.87 -7.38 -5.82
N LYS A 140 5.12 -7.71 -5.47
CA LYS A 140 5.44 -8.95 -4.76
C LYS A 140 6.29 -8.71 -3.53
N ILE A 141 5.91 -9.40 -2.46
CA ILE A 141 6.72 -9.62 -1.26
C ILE A 141 6.87 -11.13 -1.12
N GLU A 142 8.06 -11.64 -1.43
CA GLU A 142 8.35 -13.08 -1.43
C GLU A 142 9.23 -13.44 -0.26
N ARG A 143 9.00 -14.63 0.32
CA ARG A 143 9.93 -15.26 1.25
C ARG A 143 10.89 -16.15 0.45
N LEU A 144 12.19 -15.97 0.67
CA LEU A 144 13.28 -16.74 0.05
C LEU A 144 13.64 -17.98 0.87
#